data_AF-A0A8U0QAY5-F1
#
_entry.id   AF-A0A8U0QAY5-F1
#
_cell.length_a   1.000
_cell.length_b   1.000
_cell.length_c   1.000
_cell.angle_alpha   90.00
_cell.angle_beta   90.00
_cell.angle_gamma   90.00
#
_symmetry.space_group_name_H-M   'P 1'
#
loop_
_entity.id
_entity.type
_entity.pdbx_description
1 polymer ?
#
loop_
_entity_poly.entity_id
_entity_poly.type
_entity_poly.pdbx_seq_one_letter_code
_entity_poly.pdbx_strand_id
1 'polypeptide(L)'
;MLPSQEAAKIYHDNYMRNSRAIGVLWAIFTICFAIINVVVFIQPYWIGDSVSTPQVGYFGLFHQCVGRGPPNRELTCTGSFAEFSSIPSGAFKSASVFVFLSMVLILGCIACMALFFFCNTATVYKTCAWMQLLCGT
;
A
#
# COMPACT_ATOMS: atom_id res chain seq x y z
N MET A 1 -29.21 -5.74 -41.26
CA MET A 1 -27.94 -6.22 -40.68
C MET A 1 -26.91 -5.13 -40.94
N LEU A 2 -26.28 -4.57 -39.91
CA LEU A 2 -25.19 -3.61 -40.17
C LEU A 2 -24.04 -4.36 -40.87
N PRO A 3 -23.39 -3.77 -41.88
CA PRO A 3 -22.18 -4.32 -42.45
C PRO A 3 -21.13 -4.55 -41.35
N SER A 4 -20.40 -5.66 -41.44
CA SER A 4 -19.46 -6.12 -40.40
C SER A 4 -18.43 -5.06 -39.98
N GLN A 5 -18.03 -4.19 -40.91
CA GLN A 5 -17.09 -3.09 -40.68
C GLN A 5 -17.66 -1.98 -39.78
N GLU A 6 -18.95 -1.66 -39.91
CA GLU A 6 -19.60 -0.64 -39.08
C GLU A 6 -19.84 -1.15 -37.67
N ALA A 7 -20.25 -2.43 -37.55
CA ALA A 7 -20.36 -3.09 -36.25
C ALA A 7 -19.02 -3.08 -35.51
N ALA A 8 -17.92 -3.45 -36.17
CA ALA A 8 -16.58 -3.48 -35.58
C ALA A 8 -16.12 -2.11 -35.04
N LYS A 9 -16.39 -1.01 -35.76
CA LYS A 9 -16.06 0.35 -35.29
C LYS A 9 -16.82 0.74 -34.03
N ILE A 10 -18.12 0.46 -33.97
CA ILE A 10 -18.96 0.74 -32.79
C ILE A 10 -18.45 -0.05 -31.57
N TYR A 11 -18.12 -1.33 -31.75
CA TYR A 11 -17.52 -2.15 -30.69
C TYR A 11 -16.18 -1.58 -30.20
N HIS A 12 -15.32 -1.16 -31.13
CA HIS A 12 -14.02 -0.59 -30.81
C HIS A 12 -14.14 0.72 -30.01
N ASP A 13 -15.04 1.63 -30.41
CA ASP A 13 -15.27 2.89 -29.70
C ASP A 13 -15.82 2.66 -28.29
N ASN A 14 -16.79 1.74 -28.13
CA ASN A 14 -17.29 1.36 -26.82
C ASN A 14 -16.20 0.72 -25.94
N TYR A 15 -15.36 -0.14 -26.52
CA TYR A 15 -14.23 -0.72 -25.83
C TYR A 15 -13.23 0.35 -25.37
N MET A 16 -12.87 1.31 -26.23
CA MET A 16 -11.96 2.40 -25.87
C MET A 16 -12.52 3.25 -24.73
N ARG A 17 -13.81 3.58 -24.74
CA ARG A 17 -14.45 4.35 -23.65
C ARG A 17 -14.42 3.59 -22.32
N ASN A 18 -14.79 2.31 -22.33
CA ASN A 18 -14.72 1.47 -21.13
C ASN A 18 -13.28 1.30 -20.63
N SER A 19 -12.31 1.12 -21.53
CA SER A 19 -10.89 0.96 -21.16
C SER A 19 -10.33 2.19 -20.42
N ARG A 20 -10.76 3.40 -20.82
CA ARG A 20 -10.38 4.65 -20.14
C ARG A 20 -11.02 4.76 -18.76
N ALA A 21 -12.30 4.39 -18.65
CA ALA A 21 -13.00 4.38 -17.37
C ALA A 21 -12.34 3.41 -16.37
N ILE A 22 -11.94 2.22 -16.83
CA ILE A 22 -11.19 1.25 -16.01
C ILE A 22 -9.85 1.81 -15.58
N GLY A 23 -9.13 2.53 -16.45
CA GLY A 23 -7.88 3.20 -16.10
C GLY A 23 -8.02 4.22 -14.96
N VAL A 24 -9.06 5.05 -15.02
CA VAL A 24 -9.35 6.03 -13.94
C VAL A 24 -9.70 5.31 -12.63
N LEU A 25 -10.55 4.29 -12.70
CA LEU A 25 -10.91 3.48 -11.54
C LEU A 25 -9.69 2.83 -10.89
N TRP A 26 -8.77 2.33 -11.73
CA TRP A 26 -7.53 1.74 -11.26
C TRP A 26 -6.63 2.76 -10.54
N ALA A 27 -6.51 3.98 -11.06
CA ALA A 27 -5.76 5.05 -10.40
C ALA A 27 -6.34 5.38 -9.02
N ILE A 28 -7.67 5.50 -8.91
CA ILE A 28 -8.36 5.78 -7.65
C ILE A 28 -8.05 4.68 -6.61
N PHE A 29 -8.23 3.40 -6.97
CA PHE A 29 -7.95 2.30 -6.06
C PHE A 29 -6.48 2.21 -5.66
N THR A 30 -5.57 2.52 -6.59
CA THR A 30 -4.12 2.55 -6.33
C THR A 30 -3.78 3.62 -5.28
N ILE A 31 -4.38 4.82 -5.40
CA ILE A 31 -4.18 5.91 -4.43
C ILE A 31 -4.73 5.50 -3.05
N CYS A 32 -5.94 4.95 -2.99
CA CYS A 32 -6.51 4.46 -1.74
C CYS A 32 -5.62 3.41 -1.08
N PHE A 33 -5.10 2.47 -1.86
CA PHE A 33 -4.20 1.43 -1.36
C PHE A 33 -2.85 1.98 -0.88
N ALA A 34 -2.32 3.01 -1.55
CA ALA A 34 -1.11 3.69 -1.09
C ALA A 34 -1.29 4.35 0.28
N ILE A 35 -2.44 5.01 0.50
CA ILE A 35 -2.77 5.61 1.80
C ILE A 35 -2.80 4.53 2.88
N ILE A 36 -3.45 3.39 2.62
CA ILE A 36 -3.51 2.27 3.57
C ILE A 36 -2.10 1.75 3.88
N ASN A 37 -1.24 1.56 2.87
CA ASN A 37 0.14 1.11 3.08
C ASN A 37 0.95 2.08 3.96
N VAL A 38 0.83 3.38 3.73
CA VAL A 38 1.50 4.41 4.55
C VAL A 38 1.00 4.35 5.99
N VAL A 39 -0.32 4.24 6.20
CA VAL A 39 -0.91 4.12 7.55
C VAL A 39 -0.39 2.87 8.24
N VAL A 40 -0.45 1.71 7.58
CA VAL A 40 0.01 0.42 8.11
C VAL A 40 1.50 0.45 8.47
N PHE A 41 2.32 1.15 7.69
CA PHE A 41 3.74 1.32 7.97
C PHE A 41 4.01 2.16 9.23
N ILE A 42 3.29 3.28 9.42
CA ILE A 42 3.51 4.20 10.54
C ILE A 42 2.84 3.71 11.83
N GLN A 43 1.73 2.98 11.72
CA GLN A 43 0.87 2.64 12.85
C GLN A 43 1.60 1.74 13.87
N PRO A 44 1.64 2.13 15.16
CA PRO A 44 2.31 1.35 16.22
C PRO A 44 1.43 0.20 16.78
N TYR A 45 0.31 -0.12 16.12
CA TYR A 45 -0.71 -1.06 16.61
C TYR A 45 -0.77 -2.33 15.74
N TRP A 46 0.34 -3.05 15.63
CA TRP A 46 0.38 -4.34 14.94
C TRP A 46 0.01 -5.49 15.86
N ILE A 47 0.58 -5.50 17.07
CA ILE A 47 0.24 -6.43 18.14
C ILE A 47 -0.03 -5.61 19.40
N GLY A 48 -1.25 -5.70 19.92
CA GLY A 48 -1.64 -5.05 21.16
C GLY A 48 -1.82 -6.07 22.28
N ASP A 49 -1.61 -5.62 23.50
CA ASP A 49 -1.82 -6.42 24.69
C ASP A 49 -3.32 -6.47 25.09
N SER A 50 -3.71 -7.50 25.82
CA SER A 50 -5.13 -7.77 26.16
C SER A 50 -5.57 -7.16 27.49
N VAL A 51 -6.88 -7.08 27.75
CA VAL A 51 -7.45 -6.50 28.99
C VAL A 51 -6.98 -7.17 30.29
N SER A 52 -6.38 -8.37 30.20
CA SER A 52 -5.91 -9.16 31.32
C SER A 52 -4.43 -8.96 31.65
N THR A 53 -3.67 -8.16 30.90
CA THR A 53 -2.25 -7.95 31.22
C THR A 53 -2.00 -6.80 32.20
N PRO A 54 -0.96 -6.90 33.05
CA PRO A 54 -0.67 -5.89 34.07
C PRO A 54 -0.29 -4.51 33.51
N GLN A 55 0.16 -4.44 32.26
CA GLN A 55 0.62 -3.22 31.58
C GLN A 55 0.02 -3.18 30.18
N VAL A 56 -0.42 -2.00 29.74
CA VAL A 56 -0.87 -1.81 28.36
C VAL A 56 0.34 -1.65 27.45
N GLY A 57 0.40 -2.42 26.37
CA GLY A 57 1.52 -2.39 25.43
C GLY A 57 1.06 -2.57 23.99
N TYR A 58 1.69 -1.85 23.07
CA TYR A 58 1.49 -2.00 21.64
C TYR A 58 2.84 -2.08 20.93
N PHE A 59 2.97 -3.08 20.08
CA PHE A 59 4.10 -3.24 19.18
C PHE A 59 3.64 -2.91 17.77
N GLY A 60 4.36 -1.98 17.13
CA GLY A 60 4.32 -1.73 15.70
C GLY A 60 5.43 -2.48 14.98
N LEU A 61 5.63 -2.16 13.70
CA LEU A 61 6.74 -2.69 12.90
C LEU A 61 8.11 -2.34 13.50
N PHE A 62 8.29 -1.08 13.90
CA PHE A 62 9.55 -0.55 14.44
C PHE A 62 9.38 0.33 15.69
N HIS A 63 8.14 0.59 16.13
CA HIS A 63 7.84 1.28 17.38
C HIS A 63 7.35 0.29 18.42
N GLN A 64 7.74 0.50 19.68
CA GLN A 64 7.18 -0.19 20.84
C GLN A 64 6.66 0.87 21.83
N CYS A 65 5.37 0.79 22.16
CA CYS A 65 4.71 1.70 23.08
C CYS A 65 4.28 0.92 24.32
N VAL A 66 4.82 1.27 25.48
CA VAL A 66 4.51 0.60 26.75
C VAL A 66 3.99 1.63 27.74
N GLY A 67 2.87 1.32 28.40
CA GLY A 67 2.32 2.12 29.50
C GLY A 67 3.21 2.02 30.73
N ARG A 68 3.53 3.15 31.35
CA ARG A 68 4.36 3.19 32.57
C ARG A 68 3.58 3.88 33.70
N GLY A 69 3.28 3.11 34.76
CA GLY A 69 2.71 3.61 36.01
C GLY A 69 1.18 3.65 36.08
N PRO A 70 0.56 3.60 37.26
CA PRO A 70 -0.88 3.77 37.43
C PRO A 70 -1.27 5.26 37.27
N PRO A 71 -2.32 5.61 36.48
CA PRO A 71 -3.28 4.74 35.81
C PRO A 71 -3.01 4.67 34.29
N ASN A 72 -1.92 4.03 33.83
CA ASN A 72 -1.65 3.64 32.43
C ASN A 72 -2.01 4.68 31.33
N ARG A 73 -2.00 5.97 31.65
CA ARG A 73 -2.42 7.06 30.73
C ARG A 73 -1.26 7.60 29.91
N GLU A 74 -0.02 7.30 30.29
CA GLU A 74 1.17 7.76 29.60
C GLU A 74 1.86 6.57 28.91
N LEU A 75 1.67 6.50 27.59
CA LEU A 75 2.34 5.54 26.72
C LEU A 75 3.71 6.08 26.34
N THR A 76 4.77 5.42 26.76
CA THR A 76 6.12 5.75 26.30
C THR A 76 6.41 4.95 25.04
N CYS A 77 6.44 5.63 23.89
CA CYS A 77 6.79 5.04 22.60
C CYS A 77 8.30 5.20 22.34
N THR A 78 8.97 4.09 22.02
CA THR A 78 10.39 4.05 21.68
C THR A 78 10.61 3.28 20.39
N GLY A 79 11.74 3.51 19.73
CA GLY A 79 12.09 2.88 18.46
C GLY A 79 11.97 3.82 17.27
N SER A 80 12.78 3.59 16.25
CA SER A 80 12.82 4.34 15.01
C SER A 80 13.23 3.41 13.88
N PHE A 81 12.72 3.64 12.69
CA PHE A 81 13.11 2.87 11.50
C PHE A 81 14.61 2.99 11.19
N ALA A 82 15.26 4.09 11.60
CA ALA A 82 16.70 4.28 11.42
C ALA A 82 17.56 3.37 12.31
N GLU A 83 17.01 2.91 13.44
CA GLU A 83 17.71 2.06 14.41
C GLU A 83 17.31 0.59 14.24
N PHE A 84 17.61 0.02 13.07
CA PHE A 84 17.26 -1.36 12.73
C PHE A 84 17.85 -2.44 13.66
N SER A 85 18.84 -2.09 14.49
CA SER A 85 19.46 -2.97 15.49
C SER A 85 18.70 -3.02 16.81
N SER A 86 17.85 -2.03 17.12
CA SER A 86 17.09 -1.99 18.38
C SER A 86 15.78 -2.78 18.33
N ILE A 87 15.40 -3.30 17.16
CA ILE A 87 14.22 -4.15 16.97
C ILE A 87 14.53 -5.56 17.52
N PRO A 88 13.79 -6.05 18.54
CA PRO A 88 14.14 -7.27 19.27
C PRO A 88 13.89 -8.57 18.49
N SER A 89 13.03 -8.55 17.46
CA SER A 89 12.64 -9.73 16.69
C SER A 89 13.04 -9.62 15.22
N GLY A 90 13.72 -10.66 14.72
CA GLY A 90 14.07 -10.78 13.31
C GLY A 90 12.86 -10.82 12.38
N ALA A 91 11.72 -11.34 12.83
CA ALA A 91 10.49 -11.40 12.04
C ALA A 91 9.89 -10.00 11.82
N PHE A 92 9.88 -9.16 12.86
CA PHE A 92 9.45 -7.76 12.76
C PHE A 92 10.44 -6.93 11.94
N LYS A 93 11.72 -7.28 11.99
CA LYS A 93 12.76 -6.69 11.14
C LYS A 93 12.47 -6.95 9.66
N SER A 94 12.21 -8.20 9.28
CA SER A 94 11.86 -8.54 7.90
C SER A 94 10.52 -7.93 7.47
N ALA A 95 9.51 -7.97 8.35
CA ALA A 95 8.19 -7.38 8.06
C ALA A 95 8.31 -5.88 7.78
N SER A 96 9.13 -5.15 8.56
CA SER A 96 9.41 -3.73 8.34
C SER A 96 9.98 -3.44 6.96
N VAL A 97 10.91 -4.28 6.48
CA VAL A 97 11.51 -4.13 5.14
C VAL A 97 10.50 -4.43 4.04
N PHE A 98 9.73 -5.52 4.15
CA PHE A 98 8.74 -5.88 3.13
C PHE A 98 7.60 -4.87 3.03
N VAL A 99 7.07 -4.40 4.17
CA VAL A 99 6.03 -3.35 4.19
C VAL A 99 6.58 -2.03 3.65
N PHE A 100 7.82 -1.66 4.00
CA PHE A 100 8.46 -0.47 3.43
C PHE A 100 8.65 -0.59 1.92
N LEU A 101 9.11 -1.73 1.42
CA LEU A 101 9.28 -1.98 0.00
C LEU A 101 7.93 -1.91 -0.74
N SER A 102 6.88 -2.51 -0.16
CA SER A 102 5.50 -2.43 -0.66
C SER A 102 5.02 -0.98 -0.77
N MET A 103 5.25 -0.17 0.28
CA MET A 103 4.95 1.26 0.29
C MET A 103 5.69 2.02 -0.81
N VAL A 104 7.00 1.76 -1.01
CA VAL A 104 7.78 2.41 -2.07
C VAL A 104 7.30 2.00 -3.46
N LEU A 105 7.00 0.72 -3.67
CA LEU A 105 6.51 0.19 -4.94
C LEU A 105 5.15 0.79 -5.32
N ILE A 106 4.20 0.92 -4.37
CA ILE A 106 2.90 1.51 -4.67
C ILE A 106 2.98 3.01 -4.96
N LEU A 107 3.85 3.75 -4.26
CA LEU A 107 4.13 5.15 -4.58
C LEU A 107 4.78 5.29 -5.96
N GLY A 108 5.71 4.38 -6.30
CA GLY A 108 6.28 4.27 -7.64
C GLY A 108 5.24 3.96 -8.71
N CYS A 109 4.25 3.10 -8.40
CA CYS A 109 3.14 2.80 -9.30
C CYS A 109 2.28 4.03 -9.57
N ILE A 110 2.00 4.87 -8.57
CA ILE A 110 1.28 6.14 -8.75
C ILE A 110 2.08 7.08 -9.68
N ALA A 111 3.40 7.19 -9.47
CA ALA A 111 4.26 7.96 -10.35
C ALA A 111 4.26 7.41 -11.79
N CYS A 112 4.26 6.08 -11.96
CA CYS A 112 4.15 5.44 -13.27
C CYS A 112 2.80 5.71 -13.95
N MET A 113 1.72 5.86 -13.19
CA MET A 113 0.44 6.31 -13.77
C MET A 113 0.52 7.75 -14.29
N ALA A 114 1.34 8.64 -13.74
CA ALA A 114 1.57 9.94 -14.36
C ALA A 114 2.21 9.85 -15.76
N LEU A 115 2.89 8.74 -16.09
CA LEU A 115 3.44 8.49 -17.42
C LEU A 115 2.37 8.14 -18.47
N PHE A 116 1.09 7.99 -18.10
CA PHE A 116 -0.02 7.81 -19.06
C PHE A 116 -0.10 8.94 -20.10
N PHE A 117 0.41 10.14 -19.78
CA PHE A 117 0.42 11.27 -20.70
C PHE A 117 1.50 11.18 -21.78
N PHE A 118 2.59 10.44 -21.53
CA PHE A 118 3.78 10.42 -22.40
C PHE A 118 4.03 9.06 -23.07
N CYS A 119 3.61 7.97 -22.43
CA CYS A 119 3.90 6.61 -22.85
C CYS A 119 2.65 5.88 -23.39
N ASN A 120 2.88 4.80 -24.15
CA ASN A 120 1.80 3.93 -24.60
C ASN A 120 1.04 3.35 -23.39
N THR A 121 -0.28 3.57 -23.36
CA THR A 121 -1.20 3.12 -22.31
C THR A 121 -1.06 1.62 -22.02
N ALA A 122 -0.85 0.79 -23.04
CA ALA A 122 -0.66 -0.65 -22.87
C ALA A 122 0.61 -1.01 -22.09
N THR A 123 1.71 -0.27 -22.31
CA THR A 123 2.97 -0.46 -21.59
C THR A 123 2.83 -0.02 -20.13
N VAL A 124 2.21 1.14 -19.90
CA VAL A 124 1.98 1.66 -18.54
C VAL A 124 1.12 0.69 -17.74
N TYR A 125 0.03 0.16 -18.32
CA TYR A 125 -0.80 -0.85 -17.67
C TYR A 125 -0.01 -2.12 -17.33
N LYS A 126 0.83 -2.63 -18.23
CA LYS A 126 1.66 -3.81 -17.93
C LYS A 126 2.62 -3.55 -16.77
N THR A 127 3.34 -2.43 -16.81
CA THR A 127 4.32 -2.08 -15.77
C THR A 127 3.66 -1.88 -14.41
N CYS A 128 2.56 -1.12 -14.34
CA CYS A 128 1.81 -0.93 -13.10
C CYS A 128 1.23 -2.25 -12.57
N ALA A 129 0.80 -3.17 -13.45
CA ALA A 129 0.29 -4.47 -13.03
C ALA A 129 1.39 -5.32 -12.37
N TRP A 130 2.59 -5.37 -12.95
CA TRP A 130 3.73 -6.06 -12.34
C TRP A 130 4.11 -5.45 -10.99
N MET A 131 4.14 -4.12 -10.89
CA MET A 131 4.44 -3.42 -9.64
C MET A 131 3.41 -3.75 -8.55
N GLN A 132 2.11 -3.80 -8.88
CA GLN A 132 1.07 -4.12 -7.92
C GLN A 132 1.03 -5.60 -7.54
N LEU A 133 1.35 -6.51 -8.47
CA LEU A 133 1.49 -7.93 -8.15
C LEU A 133 2.60 -8.13 -7.11
N LEU A 134 3.76 -7.51 -7.31
CA LEU A 134 4.87 -7.57 -6.36
C LEU A 134 4.57 -6.87 -5.02
N CYS A 135 3.62 -5.93 -5.00
CA CYS A 135 3.23 -5.22 -3.80
C CYS A 135 2.38 -6.08 -2.85
N GLY A 136 1.61 -7.04 -3.41
CA GLY A 136 0.66 -7.89 -2.69
C GLY A 136 1.15 -9.32 -2.42
N THR A 137 2.32 -9.70 -2.93
CA THR A 137 2.98 -11.00 -2.69
C THR A 137 4.19 -10.85 -1.80
#